data_AF-A0A7X4DZ35-F1
#
_entry.id   AF-A0A7X4DZ35-F1
#
_cell.length_a   1.000
_cell.length_b   1.000
_cell.length_c   1.000
_cell.angle_alpha   90.00
_cell.angle_beta   90.00
_cell.angle_gamma   90.00
#
_symmetry.space_group_name_H-M   'P 1'
#
loop_
_entity.id
_entity.type
_entity.pdbx_description
1 polymer ?
#
loop_
_entity_poly.entity_id
_entity_poly.type
_entity_poly.pdbx_seq_one_letter_code
_entity_poly.pdbx_strand_id
1 'polypeptide(L)'
;TGRGESGEDGEFRREQVPVGEHQVMFFHPRLGHLGVSVPPGSARVTPNAITEVYLAVPSRETILAGWCSAEPGAGGTSIGGIITDALTGVPLPRALVHVFGDRSGVLQRRRLVTEVRTDDSGEYRVCNLDSSEELTVGVSFARNQAPPVDLLRAGPQVLDIAITISEPVTITGVVLDYGTRAPLAEAYVRLAGLPSGELTDSAGRFGFEGVPPGRQIIETSRLGYASRVDSLTVFSNEALGLEVVLANEAIVLDPIVVPGRRSGVAALAGVTPGARFDGLTAAQVDSIAPLVFDFAGLARAARVPGLTITESLLPNAFGNPQLGVCIEMRRSRNATNPNACNMVEVRLNDGPVPEPSFFLFDLNHRDIKEFRFLTPLEAGLMYGDRGANGVLLIYTR
;
A
#
# COMPACT_ATOMS: atom_id res chain seq x y z
N THR A 1 10.96 40.15 5.44
CA THR A 1 10.74 38.77 4.93
C THR A 1 9.29 38.40 5.18
N GLY A 2 8.63 37.74 4.24
CA GLY A 2 7.27 37.23 4.48
C GLY A 2 7.08 35.89 3.80
N ARG A 3 6.17 35.10 4.35
CA ARG A 3 5.88 33.73 3.95
C ARG A 3 4.41 33.64 3.54
N GLY A 4 4.12 32.73 2.63
CA GLY A 4 2.77 32.37 2.20
C GLY A 4 2.80 30.94 1.68
N GLU A 5 1.63 30.32 1.60
CA GLU A 5 1.45 28.97 1.04
C GLU A 5 0.76 29.10 -0.32
N SER A 6 1.12 28.22 -1.26
CA SER A 6 0.40 28.11 -2.53
C SER A 6 -0.88 27.31 -2.34
N GLY A 7 -1.91 27.63 -3.14
CA GLY A 7 -3.12 26.81 -3.25
C GLY A 7 -2.87 25.47 -3.93
N GLU A 8 -3.92 24.65 -4.02
CA GLU A 8 -3.89 23.34 -4.70
C GLU A 8 -3.63 23.46 -6.22
N ASP A 9 -3.96 24.61 -6.80
CA ASP A 9 -3.67 25.00 -8.18
C ASP A 9 -2.24 25.54 -8.37
N GLY A 10 -1.46 25.65 -7.29
CA GLY A 10 -0.10 26.17 -7.30
C GLY A 10 -0.03 27.70 -7.33
N GLU A 11 -1.16 28.41 -7.29
CA GLU A 11 -1.16 29.87 -7.25
C GLU A 11 -0.82 30.37 -5.84
N PHE A 12 -0.08 31.49 -5.78
CA PHE A 12 0.16 32.21 -4.53
C PHE A 12 -0.04 33.71 -4.78
N ARG A 13 -0.64 34.39 -3.80
CA ARG A 13 -0.90 35.82 -3.89
C ARG A 13 -0.38 36.54 -2.65
N ARG A 14 0.31 37.65 -2.86
CA ARG A 14 0.79 38.49 -1.77
C ARG A 14 0.50 39.95 -2.05
N GLU A 15 -0.27 40.55 -1.15
CA GLU A 15 -0.61 41.96 -1.20
C GLU A 15 0.41 42.81 -0.42
N GLN A 16 0.44 44.11 -0.72
CA GLN A 16 1.27 45.10 0.00
C GLN A 16 2.79 44.81 -0.02
N VAL A 17 3.30 44.31 -1.14
CA VAL A 17 4.75 44.12 -1.32
C VAL A 17 5.43 45.48 -1.57
N PRO A 18 6.49 45.85 -0.83
CA PRO A 18 7.21 47.10 -1.05
C PRO A 18 7.74 47.23 -2.48
N VAL A 19 7.78 48.45 -3.01
CA VAL A 19 8.37 48.72 -4.34
C VAL A 19 9.86 48.40 -4.33
N GLY A 20 10.35 47.71 -5.36
CA GLY A 20 11.76 47.34 -5.50
C GLY A 20 11.98 45.96 -6.10
N GLU A 21 13.25 45.54 -6.11
CA GLU A 21 13.66 44.19 -6.50
C GLU A 21 13.47 43.22 -5.34
N HIS A 22 12.82 42.09 -5.59
CA HIS A 22 12.61 41.02 -4.63
C HIS A 22 13.07 39.69 -5.19
N GLN A 23 13.64 38.86 -4.32
CA GLN A 23 13.84 37.45 -4.61
C GLN A 23 12.69 36.65 -3.99
N VAL A 24 12.15 35.72 -4.77
CA VAL A 24 11.07 34.83 -4.37
C VAL A 24 11.60 33.40 -4.44
N MET A 25 11.53 32.70 -3.31
CA MET A 25 11.92 31.30 -3.20
C MET A 25 10.74 30.50 -2.67
N PHE A 26 10.65 29.24 -3.04
CA PHE A 26 9.68 28.31 -2.47
C PHE A 26 10.39 27.11 -1.84
N PHE A 27 9.69 26.49 -0.90
CA PHE A 27 10.10 25.22 -0.31
C PHE A 27 9.08 24.16 -0.71
N HIS A 28 9.57 23.00 -1.14
CA HIS A 28 8.72 21.85 -1.43
C HIS A 28 9.23 20.65 -0.62
N PRO A 29 8.39 20.02 0.24
CA PRO A 29 8.83 18.93 1.12
C PRO A 29 9.60 17.83 0.38
N ARG A 30 9.09 17.36 -0.77
CA ARG A 30 9.77 16.33 -1.57
C ARG A 30 11.13 16.77 -2.13
N LEU A 31 11.28 18.03 -2.52
CA LEU A 31 12.57 18.53 -3.02
C LEU A 31 13.58 18.67 -1.87
N GLY A 32 13.11 19.06 -0.68
CA GLY A 32 13.92 19.09 0.53
C GLY A 32 14.48 17.71 0.89
N HIS A 33 13.66 16.65 0.80
CA HIS A 33 14.12 15.27 0.99
C HIS A 33 15.14 14.83 -0.07
N LEU A 34 15.04 15.34 -1.29
CA LEU A 34 15.99 15.10 -2.38
C LEU A 34 17.26 15.98 -2.31
N GLY A 35 17.37 16.86 -1.31
CA GLY A 35 18.47 17.82 -1.21
C GLY A 35 18.52 18.82 -2.37
N VAL A 36 17.43 18.99 -3.11
CA VAL A 36 17.34 19.88 -4.27
C VAL A 36 17.01 21.29 -3.81
N SER A 37 17.89 22.24 -4.13
CA SER A 37 17.64 23.66 -3.94
C SER A 37 17.23 24.31 -5.26
N VAL A 38 16.06 24.96 -5.27
CA VAL A 38 15.57 25.66 -6.46
C VAL A 38 16.10 27.09 -6.46
N PRO A 39 16.68 27.58 -7.57
CA PRO A 39 17.12 28.97 -7.67
C PRO A 39 15.96 29.94 -7.40
N PRO A 40 16.20 31.06 -6.70
CA PRO A 40 15.15 32.04 -6.45
C PRO A 40 14.73 32.73 -7.75
N GLY A 41 13.42 32.93 -7.93
CA GLY A 41 12.88 33.83 -8.94
C GLY A 41 13.12 35.29 -8.56
N SER A 42 13.25 36.17 -9.54
CA SER A 42 13.39 37.61 -9.34
C SER A 42 12.14 38.36 -9.76
N ALA A 43 11.69 39.31 -8.96
CA ALA A 43 10.50 40.11 -9.19
C ALA A 43 10.77 41.59 -8.96
N ARG A 44 10.53 42.42 -9.98
CA ARG A 44 10.56 43.88 -9.85
C ARG A 44 9.16 44.40 -9.58
N VAL A 45 8.89 44.75 -8.32
CA VAL A 45 7.60 45.30 -7.91
C VAL A 45 7.56 46.80 -8.15
N THR A 46 6.60 47.25 -8.95
CA THR A 46 6.35 48.67 -9.25
C THR A 46 5.06 49.17 -8.58
N PRO A 47 4.92 50.49 -8.34
CA PRO A 47 3.73 51.04 -7.69
C PRO A 47 2.45 50.72 -8.48
N ASN A 48 1.39 50.31 -7.78
CA ASN A 48 0.05 50.04 -8.33
C ASN A 48 0.00 49.03 -9.49
N ALA A 49 0.96 48.11 -9.56
CA ALA A 49 0.99 47.04 -10.56
C ALA A 49 0.98 45.66 -9.91
N ILE A 50 0.37 44.69 -10.61
CA ILE A 50 0.52 43.27 -10.29
C ILE A 50 1.79 42.79 -10.99
N THR A 51 2.70 42.17 -10.23
CA THR A 51 3.91 41.54 -10.75
C THR A 51 3.76 40.04 -10.63
N GLU A 52 3.76 39.34 -11.76
CA GLU A 52 3.70 37.88 -11.81
C GLU A 52 5.11 37.29 -11.74
N VAL A 53 5.25 36.19 -10.98
CA VAL A 53 6.52 35.48 -10.79
C VAL A 53 6.23 34.00 -10.92
N TYR A 54 6.86 33.36 -11.89
CA TYR A 54 6.74 31.91 -12.08
C TYR A 54 7.88 31.21 -11.35
N LEU A 55 7.49 30.30 -10.44
CA LEU A 55 8.39 29.40 -9.75
C LEU A 55 8.06 27.99 -10.21
N ALA A 56 9.06 27.24 -10.67
CA ALA A 56 8.86 25.90 -11.20
C ALA A 56 9.56 24.85 -10.33
N VAL A 57 8.88 23.72 -10.13
CA VAL A 57 9.54 22.50 -9.65
C VAL A 57 10.42 21.97 -10.79
N PRO A 58 11.72 21.77 -10.57
CA PRO A 58 12.62 21.30 -11.62
C PRO A 58 12.19 19.90 -12.11
N SER A 59 12.31 19.66 -13.42
CA SER A 59 12.08 18.33 -13.98
C SER A 59 13.12 17.32 -13.49
N ARG A 60 12.87 16.02 -13.66
CA ARG A 60 13.84 14.97 -13.29
C ARG A 60 15.17 15.15 -14.04
N GLU A 61 15.13 15.57 -15.30
CA GLU A 61 16.33 15.89 -16.11
C GLU A 61 17.07 17.11 -15.55
N THR A 62 16.34 18.13 -15.09
CA THR A 62 16.92 19.33 -14.49
C THR A 62 17.59 19.01 -13.15
N ILE A 63 16.97 18.14 -12.34
CA ILE A 63 17.53 17.64 -11.09
C ILE A 63 18.81 16.82 -11.37
N LEU A 64 18.74 15.90 -12.32
CA LEU A 64 19.89 15.10 -12.77
C LEU A 64 21.05 15.99 -13.23
N ALA A 65 20.75 16.99 -14.06
CA ALA A 65 21.72 17.96 -14.53
C ALA A 65 22.36 18.72 -13.37
N GLY A 66 21.57 19.17 -12.40
CA GLY A 66 22.04 19.88 -11.21
C GLY A 66 22.98 19.01 -10.36
N TRP A 67 22.63 17.75 -10.14
CA TRP A 67 23.48 16.80 -9.42
C TRP A 67 24.79 16.49 -10.15
N CYS A 68 24.76 16.38 -11.48
CA CYS A 68 25.97 16.14 -12.27
C CYS A 68 26.84 17.40 -12.49
N SER A 69 26.25 18.60 -12.45
CA SER A 69 26.99 19.87 -12.63
C SER A 69 27.88 20.22 -11.44
N ALA A 70 27.72 19.54 -10.30
CA ALA A 70 28.60 19.67 -9.15
C ALA A 70 29.94 18.93 -9.32
N GLU A 71 30.07 18.08 -10.35
CA GLU A 71 31.29 17.32 -10.63
C GLU A 71 32.16 18.03 -11.71
N PRO A 72 33.50 18.09 -11.54
CA PRO A 72 34.38 18.72 -12.52
C PRO A 72 34.43 17.93 -13.84
N GLY A 73 33.88 18.51 -14.91
CA GLY A 73 33.80 17.88 -16.23
C GLY A 73 32.69 18.45 -17.10
N ALA A 74 32.55 19.78 -17.15
CA ALA A 74 31.47 20.43 -17.88
C ALA A 74 31.59 20.19 -19.41
N GLY A 75 30.73 19.34 -19.95
CA GLY A 75 30.64 19.10 -21.40
C GLY A 75 29.97 17.79 -21.84
N GLY A 76 29.62 16.90 -20.90
CA GLY A 76 29.03 15.58 -21.22
C GLY A 76 27.50 15.51 -21.14
N THR A 77 26.96 14.40 -21.65
CA THR A 77 25.61 13.93 -21.33
C THR A 77 25.59 13.22 -19.96
N SER A 78 24.42 13.09 -19.36
CA SER A 78 24.24 12.36 -18.10
C SER A 78 23.02 11.47 -18.18
N ILE A 79 23.08 10.30 -17.58
CA ILE A 79 21.94 9.40 -17.47
C ILE A 79 21.65 9.09 -16.01
N GLY A 80 20.39 8.90 -15.68
CA GLY A 80 19.97 8.43 -14.37
C GLY A 80 18.56 7.88 -14.42
N GLY A 81 18.17 7.14 -13.40
CA GLY A 81 16.86 6.53 -13.35
C GLY A 81 16.78 5.46 -12.27
N ILE A 82 15.66 4.75 -12.26
CA ILE A 82 15.46 3.60 -11.38
C ILE A 82 15.51 2.29 -12.16
N ILE A 83 16.06 1.25 -11.55
CA ILE A 83 16.03 -0.10 -12.08
C ILE A 83 15.05 -0.93 -11.27
N THR A 84 14.09 -1.54 -11.94
CA THR A 84 13.02 -2.32 -11.30
C THR A 84 12.92 -3.71 -11.89
N ASP A 85 12.31 -4.62 -11.14
CA ASP A 85 11.80 -5.86 -11.69
C ASP A 85 10.63 -5.55 -12.63
N ALA A 86 10.72 -6.00 -13.89
CA ALA A 86 9.69 -5.77 -14.89
C ALA A 86 8.31 -6.33 -14.53
N LEU A 87 8.28 -7.36 -13.67
CA LEU A 87 7.06 -8.07 -13.32
C LEU A 87 6.41 -7.52 -12.04
N THR A 88 7.22 -7.10 -11.06
CA THR A 88 6.72 -6.66 -9.74
C THR A 88 6.82 -5.16 -9.51
N GLY A 89 7.61 -4.44 -10.32
CA GLY A 89 7.91 -3.01 -10.12
C GLY A 89 8.83 -2.73 -8.93
N VAL A 90 9.29 -3.76 -8.22
CA VAL A 90 10.17 -3.62 -7.05
C VAL A 90 11.53 -3.07 -7.50
N PRO A 91 12.06 -2.02 -6.85
CA PRO A 91 13.39 -1.51 -7.16
C PRO A 91 14.49 -2.53 -6.87
N LEU A 92 15.49 -2.59 -7.73
CA LEU A 92 16.57 -3.57 -7.67
C LEU A 92 17.86 -2.90 -7.16
N PRO A 93 18.21 -3.04 -5.87
CA PRO A 93 19.43 -2.48 -5.34
C PRO A 93 20.65 -3.26 -5.80
N ARG A 94 21.78 -2.59 -5.99
CA ARG A 94 23.05 -3.18 -6.45
C ARG A 94 23.02 -3.79 -7.87
N ALA A 95 22.01 -3.49 -8.68
CA ALA A 95 22.00 -3.77 -10.11
C ALA A 95 23.17 -3.03 -10.78
N LEU A 96 23.84 -3.70 -11.72
CA LEU A 96 25.02 -3.18 -12.39
C LEU A 96 24.61 -2.55 -13.72
N VAL A 97 24.78 -1.25 -13.83
CA VAL A 97 24.62 -0.47 -15.06
C VAL A 97 25.99 -0.34 -15.70
N HIS A 98 26.11 -0.77 -16.94
CA HIS A 98 27.31 -0.59 -17.74
C HIS A 98 26.97 0.28 -18.95
N VAL A 99 27.83 1.27 -19.20
CA VAL A 99 27.72 2.13 -20.38
C VAL A 99 28.82 1.74 -21.33
N PHE A 100 28.45 1.35 -22.53
CA PHE A 100 29.37 1.08 -23.63
C PHE A 100 29.35 2.26 -24.59
N GLY A 101 30.52 2.64 -25.09
CA GLY A 101 30.67 3.62 -26.16
C GLY A 101 31.18 2.91 -27.41
N ASP A 102 30.62 3.29 -28.56
CA ASP A 102 31.14 2.89 -29.85
C ASP A 102 31.85 4.04 -30.56
N ARG A 103 32.95 3.70 -31.24
CA ARG A 103 33.66 4.66 -32.10
C ARG A 103 33.21 4.41 -33.54
N SER A 104 32.98 5.47 -34.28
CA SER A 104 32.73 5.40 -35.72
C SER A 104 33.92 4.74 -36.45
N GLY A 105 33.76 3.49 -36.91
CA GLY A 105 34.80 2.74 -37.64
C GLY A 105 34.53 1.23 -37.78
N VAL A 106 35.10 0.58 -38.82
CA VAL A 106 34.71 -0.75 -39.37
C VAL A 106 35.00 -1.97 -38.46
N LEU A 107 35.63 -1.80 -37.30
CA LEU A 107 35.92 -2.89 -36.35
C LEU A 107 35.44 -2.50 -34.94
N GLN A 108 34.13 -2.54 -34.73
CA GLN A 108 33.50 -2.14 -33.47
C GLN A 108 33.63 -3.22 -32.40
N ARG A 109 34.43 -2.95 -31.37
CA ARG A 109 34.28 -3.58 -30.05
C ARG A 109 33.70 -2.53 -29.12
N ARG A 110 32.49 -2.78 -28.61
CA ARG A 110 31.87 -1.99 -27.54
C ARG A 110 32.87 -1.81 -26.40
N ARG A 111 33.34 -0.57 -26.21
CA ARG A 111 34.29 -0.24 -25.14
C ARG A 111 33.49 0.07 -23.90
N LEU A 112 33.78 -0.60 -22.78
CA LEU A 112 33.20 -0.22 -21.50
C LEU A 112 33.70 1.19 -21.16
N VAL A 113 32.77 2.15 -21.11
CA VAL A 113 33.03 3.55 -20.75
C VAL A 113 33.05 3.67 -19.24
N THR A 114 32.02 3.14 -18.59
CA THR A 114 31.89 3.17 -17.13
C THR A 114 30.88 2.12 -16.65
N GLU A 115 30.96 1.81 -15.35
CA GLU A 115 30.01 0.97 -14.65
C GLU A 115 29.61 1.61 -13.31
N VAL A 116 28.33 1.55 -12.98
CA VAL A 116 27.79 2.00 -11.69
C VAL A 116 26.82 0.97 -11.14
N ARG A 117 26.60 1.01 -9.83
CA ARG A 117 25.60 0.19 -9.15
C ARG A 117 24.45 1.05 -8.68
N THR A 118 23.24 0.49 -8.74
CA THR A 118 22.10 1.11 -8.09
C THR A 118 22.26 1.10 -6.57
N ASP A 119 21.71 2.12 -5.93
CA ASP A 119 21.65 2.21 -4.46
C ASP A 119 20.52 1.35 -3.87
N ASP A 120 20.28 1.47 -2.56
CA ASP A 120 19.26 0.70 -1.85
C ASP A 120 17.82 1.01 -2.30
N SER A 121 17.60 2.14 -2.98
CA SER A 121 16.33 2.53 -3.58
C SER A 121 16.20 2.11 -5.05
N GLY A 122 17.22 1.44 -5.61
CA GLY A 122 17.26 1.03 -7.01
C GLY A 122 17.62 2.17 -7.98
N GLU A 123 18.02 3.34 -7.47
CA GLU A 123 18.39 4.50 -8.29
C GLU A 123 19.84 4.41 -8.75
N TYR A 124 20.12 4.82 -9.99
CA TYR A 124 21.47 4.99 -10.52
C TYR A 124 21.66 6.36 -11.18
N ARG A 125 22.92 6.79 -11.24
CA ARG A 125 23.34 8.02 -11.92
C ARG A 125 24.71 7.85 -12.54
N VAL A 126 24.86 8.33 -13.77
CA VAL A 126 26.13 8.41 -14.50
C VAL A 126 26.28 9.81 -15.08
N CYS A 127 27.31 10.51 -14.62
CA CYS A 127 27.63 11.86 -15.08
C CYS A 127 28.80 11.85 -16.07
N ASN A 128 28.98 12.94 -16.81
CA ASN A 128 30.14 13.19 -17.67
C ASN A 128 30.36 12.15 -18.78
N LEU A 129 29.29 11.66 -19.38
CA LEU A 129 29.36 10.78 -20.55
C LEU A 129 29.67 11.60 -21.81
N ASP A 130 30.54 11.10 -22.68
CA ASP A 130 30.86 11.78 -23.94
C ASP A 130 29.66 11.70 -24.90
N SER A 131 29.07 12.86 -25.19
CA SER A 131 27.90 12.95 -26.08
C SER A 131 28.25 12.84 -27.57
N SER A 132 29.54 12.77 -27.92
CA SER A 132 30.01 12.56 -29.30
C SER A 132 30.14 11.08 -29.69
N GLU A 133 30.17 10.17 -28.70
CA GLU A 133 30.14 8.72 -28.93
C GLU A 133 28.69 8.21 -28.99
N GLU A 134 28.45 7.16 -29.78
CA GLU A 134 27.18 6.42 -29.70
C GLU A 134 27.24 5.55 -28.44
N LEU A 135 26.34 5.81 -27.50
CA LEU A 135 26.35 5.16 -26.19
C LEU A 135 25.22 4.13 -26.11
N THR A 136 25.58 2.93 -25.70
CA THR A 136 24.64 1.86 -25.37
C THR A 136 24.69 1.59 -23.87
N VAL A 137 23.55 1.70 -23.20
CA VAL A 137 23.39 1.34 -21.79
C VAL A 137 22.92 -0.10 -21.72
N GLY A 138 23.59 -0.90 -20.91
CA GLY A 138 23.07 -2.21 -20.52
C GLY A 138 23.03 -2.35 -19.01
N VAL A 139 22.14 -3.22 -18.56
CA VAL A 139 21.91 -3.46 -17.14
C VAL A 139 21.90 -4.94 -16.87
N SER A 140 22.54 -5.34 -15.77
CA SER A 140 22.55 -6.71 -15.30
C SER A 140 22.24 -6.78 -13.81
N PHE A 141 21.50 -7.81 -13.42
CA PHE A 141 21.22 -8.12 -12.03
C PHE A 141 21.27 -9.64 -11.83
N ALA A 142 22.16 -10.09 -10.94
CA ALA A 142 22.48 -11.51 -10.79
C ALA A 142 22.87 -12.16 -12.13
N ARG A 143 22.04 -13.07 -12.66
CA ARG A 143 22.25 -13.75 -13.96
C ARG A 143 21.44 -13.13 -15.10
N ASN A 144 20.58 -12.16 -14.79
CA ASN A 144 19.64 -11.57 -15.74
C ASN A 144 20.20 -10.28 -16.33
N GLN A 145 19.81 -9.97 -17.56
CA GLN A 145 20.23 -8.77 -18.29
C GLN A 145 19.02 -8.13 -18.96
N ALA A 146 18.98 -6.79 -18.95
CA ALA A 146 18.01 -6.05 -19.73
C ALA A 146 18.43 -6.02 -21.21
N PRO A 147 17.49 -5.88 -22.16
CA PRO A 147 17.82 -5.45 -23.51
C PRO A 147 18.63 -4.15 -23.45
N PRO A 148 19.73 -4.04 -24.23
CA PRO A 148 20.51 -2.81 -24.26
C PRO A 148 19.68 -1.65 -24.83
N VAL A 149 19.93 -0.44 -24.33
CA VAL A 149 19.26 0.79 -24.73
C VAL A 149 20.28 1.74 -25.33
N ASP A 150 20.10 2.10 -26.60
CA ASP A 150 20.93 3.09 -27.27
C ASP A 150 20.44 4.51 -26.93
N LEU A 151 21.37 5.39 -26.56
CA LEU A 151 21.07 6.77 -26.22
C LEU A 151 20.92 7.62 -27.49
N LEU A 152 19.73 8.19 -27.69
CA LEU A 152 19.38 8.88 -28.94
C LEU A 152 19.65 10.40 -28.94
N ARG A 153 20.02 11.00 -27.79
CA ARG A 153 20.10 12.47 -27.63
C ARG A 153 21.30 12.92 -26.80
N ALA A 154 21.85 14.09 -27.14
CA ALA A 154 22.80 14.79 -26.30
C ALA A 154 22.08 15.52 -25.15
N GLY A 155 22.60 15.40 -23.93
CA GLY A 155 22.10 16.07 -22.72
C GLY A 155 21.43 15.11 -21.71
N PRO A 156 21.11 15.60 -20.50
CA PRO A 156 20.59 14.78 -19.40
C PRO A 156 19.36 13.95 -19.80
N GLN A 157 19.43 12.63 -19.59
CA GLN A 157 18.33 11.71 -19.87
C GLN A 157 17.94 10.92 -18.62
N VAL A 158 16.64 10.83 -18.40
CA VAL A 158 16.06 9.92 -17.40
C VAL A 158 15.71 8.62 -18.10
N LEU A 159 16.32 7.53 -17.66
CA LEU A 159 16.18 6.20 -18.25
C LEU A 159 15.85 5.19 -17.15
N ASP A 160 14.56 5.00 -16.92
CA ASP A 160 14.06 3.95 -16.05
C ASP A 160 14.09 2.60 -16.81
N ILE A 161 14.72 1.58 -16.22
CA ILE A 161 14.96 0.29 -16.89
C ILE A 161 14.32 -0.83 -16.07
N ALA A 162 13.47 -1.61 -16.72
CA ALA A 162 12.87 -2.79 -16.14
C ALA A 162 13.65 -4.06 -16.57
N ILE A 163 14.02 -4.90 -15.61
CA ILE A 163 14.66 -6.20 -15.85
C ILE A 163 13.70 -7.30 -15.40
N THR A 164 13.43 -8.27 -16.27
CA THR A 164 12.74 -9.48 -15.84
C THR A 164 13.71 -10.35 -15.04
N ILE A 165 13.62 -10.30 -13.71
CA ILE A 165 14.40 -11.17 -12.81
C ILE A 165 13.55 -12.24 -12.13
N SER A 166 12.24 -12.08 -12.25
CA SER A 166 11.20 -12.92 -11.68
C SER A 166 10.47 -13.64 -12.81
N GLU A 167 10.30 -14.95 -12.68
CA GLU A 167 9.52 -15.75 -13.61
C GLU A 167 8.06 -15.87 -13.13
N PRO A 168 7.07 -15.78 -14.03
CA PRO A 168 5.68 -16.06 -13.70
C PRO A 168 5.49 -17.51 -13.22
N VAL A 169 4.57 -17.70 -12.30
CA VAL A 169 4.32 -18.98 -11.63
C VAL A 169 2.91 -19.47 -11.97
N THR A 170 2.76 -20.79 -12.06
CA THR A 170 1.43 -21.41 -12.10
C THR A 170 0.95 -21.70 -10.68
N ILE A 171 -0.21 -21.15 -10.33
CA ILE A 171 -0.93 -21.47 -9.11
C ILE A 171 -1.96 -22.54 -9.43
N THR A 172 -2.02 -23.61 -8.65
CA THR A 172 -3.09 -24.62 -8.76
C THR A 172 -3.73 -24.82 -7.40
N GLY A 173 -4.99 -25.22 -7.35
CA GLY A 173 -5.61 -25.50 -6.08
C GLY A 173 -6.91 -26.26 -6.17
N VAL A 174 -7.49 -26.51 -5.00
CA VAL A 174 -8.79 -27.14 -4.82
C VAL A 174 -9.66 -26.31 -3.90
N VAL A 175 -10.95 -26.21 -4.21
CA VAL A 175 -11.95 -25.61 -3.35
C VAL A 175 -12.79 -26.71 -2.71
N LEU A 176 -12.89 -26.69 -1.38
CA LEU A 176 -13.57 -27.71 -0.58
C LEU A 176 -14.65 -27.10 0.30
N ASP A 177 -15.69 -27.88 0.59
CA ASP A 177 -16.71 -27.57 1.59
C ASP A 177 -16.13 -27.72 3.00
N TYR A 178 -16.37 -26.73 3.87
CA TYR A 178 -15.85 -26.74 5.24
C TYR A 178 -16.38 -27.91 6.09
N GLY A 179 -17.67 -28.24 5.96
CA GLY A 179 -18.31 -29.25 6.81
C GLY A 179 -18.06 -30.68 6.35
N THR A 180 -18.16 -30.91 5.03
CA THR A 180 -18.10 -32.25 4.43
C THR A 180 -16.74 -32.59 3.85
N ARG A 181 -15.86 -31.59 3.65
CA ARG A 181 -14.58 -31.72 2.92
C ARG A 181 -14.75 -32.19 1.47
N ALA A 182 -15.97 -32.18 0.94
CA ALA A 182 -16.24 -32.54 -0.45
C ALA A 182 -15.72 -31.45 -1.41
N PRO A 183 -15.26 -31.82 -2.61
CA PRO A 183 -14.86 -30.85 -3.62
C PRO A 183 -16.05 -30.02 -4.10
N LEU A 184 -15.81 -28.72 -4.26
CA LEU A 184 -16.82 -27.77 -4.68
C LEU A 184 -16.61 -27.39 -6.15
N ALA A 185 -17.41 -27.95 -7.05
CA ALA A 185 -17.48 -27.53 -8.45
C ALA A 185 -18.16 -26.16 -8.63
N GLU A 186 -17.89 -25.46 -9.74
CA GLU A 186 -18.50 -24.16 -10.07
C GLU A 186 -18.32 -23.06 -9.00
N ALA A 187 -17.31 -23.17 -8.13
CA ALA A 187 -16.84 -22.04 -7.34
C ALA A 187 -16.04 -21.10 -8.24
N TYR A 188 -16.36 -19.81 -8.19
CA TYR A 188 -15.64 -18.77 -8.91
C TYR A 188 -14.43 -18.31 -8.09
N VAL A 189 -13.24 -18.53 -8.63
CA VAL A 189 -11.96 -18.14 -8.06
C VAL A 189 -11.41 -16.98 -8.88
N ARG A 190 -10.98 -15.90 -8.24
CA ARG A 190 -10.45 -14.71 -8.90
C ARG A 190 -9.16 -14.27 -8.22
N LEU A 191 -8.11 -14.09 -9.01
CA LEU A 191 -6.87 -13.46 -8.55
C LEU A 191 -6.91 -11.96 -8.83
N ALA A 192 -6.67 -11.13 -7.83
CA ALA A 192 -6.67 -9.68 -7.99
C ALA A 192 -5.57 -9.25 -8.98
N GLY A 193 -5.93 -8.42 -9.96
CA GLY A 193 -5.02 -8.00 -11.03
C GLY A 193 -5.14 -8.78 -12.33
N LEU A 194 -5.78 -9.97 -12.33
CA LEU A 194 -6.18 -10.64 -13.56
C LEU A 194 -7.56 -10.16 -14.02
N PRO A 195 -7.78 -9.98 -15.34
CA PRO A 195 -9.05 -9.49 -15.88
C PRO A 195 -10.21 -10.49 -15.73
N SER A 196 -9.91 -11.77 -15.48
CA SER A 196 -10.89 -12.85 -15.36
C SER A 196 -10.53 -13.83 -14.25
N GLY A 197 -11.55 -14.32 -13.54
CA GLY A 197 -11.46 -15.49 -12.67
C GLY A 197 -11.79 -16.80 -13.40
N GLU A 198 -11.53 -17.92 -12.73
CA GLU A 198 -11.81 -19.27 -13.19
C GLU A 198 -12.94 -19.92 -12.38
N LEU A 199 -13.68 -20.85 -13.00
CA LEU A 199 -14.60 -21.73 -12.28
C LEU A 199 -13.91 -23.06 -11.99
N THR A 200 -14.07 -23.56 -10.76
CA THR A 200 -13.57 -24.87 -10.38
C THR A 200 -14.26 -26.01 -11.13
N ASP A 201 -13.51 -27.05 -11.49
CA ASP A 201 -14.03 -28.25 -12.16
C ASP A 201 -14.85 -29.17 -11.23
N SER A 202 -15.31 -30.32 -11.74
CA SER A 202 -16.09 -31.31 -10.95
C SER A 202 -15.33 -31.92 -9.78
N ALA A 203 -13.99 -31.84 -9.77
CA ALA A 203 -13.11 -32.23 -8.68
C ALA A 203 -12.73 -31.03 -7.78
N GLY A 204 -13.35 -29.87 -7.97
CA GLY A 204 -13.10 -28.64 -7.22
C GLY A 204 -11.79 -27.94 -7.59
N ARG A 205 -11.12 -28.33 -8.67
CA ARG A 205 -9.79 -27.81 -9.04
C ARG A 205 -9.87 -26.52 -9.84
N PHE A 206 -8.89 -25.64 -9.63
CA PHE A 206 -8.67 -24.42 -10.41
C PHE A 206 -7.18 -24.21 -10.68
N GLY A 207 -6.82 -23.36 -11.65
CA GLY A 207 -5.41 -23.02 -11.87
C GLY A 207 -5.16 -21.72 -12.63
N PHE A 208 -4.29 -20.87 -12.12
CA PHE A 208 -3.87 -19.65 -12.79
C PHE A 208 -2.46 -19.79 -13.33
N GLU A 209 -2.28 -19.55 -14.63
CA GLU A 209 -0.96 -19.46 -15.26
C GLU A 209 -0.49 -18.01 -15.33
N GLY A 210 0.83 -17.81 -15.42
CA GLY A 210 1.40 -16.49 -15.63
C GLY A 210 1.30 -15.57 -14.41
N VAL A 211 1.18 -16.11 -13.20
CA VAL A 211 1.00 -15.29 -11.99
C VAL A 211 2.34 -14.67 -11.58
N PRO A 212 2.44 -13.33 -11.46
CA PRO A 212 3.62 -12.66 -10.94
C PRO A 212 3.99 -13.15 -9.54
N PRO A 213 5.28 -13.41 -9.24
CA PRO A 213 5.71 -13.57 -7.87
C PRO A 213 5.49 -12.28 -7.08
N GLY A 214 5.39 -12.40 -5.76
CA GLY A 214 4.98 -11.33 -4.86
C GLY A 214 3.65 -11.62 -4.18
N ARG A 215 3.10 -10.60 -3.51
CA ARG A 215 1.85 -10.74 -2.76
C ARG A 215 0.66 -10.68 -3.69
N GLN A 216 -0.14 -11.74 -3.71
CA GLN A 216 -1.38 -11.86 -4.47
C GLN A 216 -2.58 -11.91 -3.53
N ILE A 217 -3.74 -11.47 -4.02
CA ILE A 217 -5.03 -11.63 -3.33
C ILE A 217 -5.88 -12.56 -4.17
N ILE A 218 -6.39 -13.62 -3.56
CA ILE A 218 -7.33 -14.55 -4.18
C ILE A 218 -8.69 -14.41 -3.50
N GLU A 219 -9.73 -14.28 -4.28
CA GLU A 219 -11.11 -14.24 -3.84
C GLU A 219 -11.81 -15.48 -4.40
N THR A 220 -12.50 -16.23 -3.54
CA THR A 220 -13.25 -17.41 -3.95
C THR A 220 -14.69 -17.28 -3.47
N SER A 221 -15.64 -17.46 -4.38
CA SER A 221 -17.07 -17.36 -4.09
C SER A 221 -17.86 -18.47 -4.77
N ARG A 222 -18.97 -18.89 -4.18
CA ARG A 222 -19.89 -19.85 -4.78
C ARG A 222 -21.29 -19.58 -4.23
N LEU A 223 -22.32 -19.72 -5.06
CA LEU A 223 -23.70 -19.55 -4.61
C LEU A 223 -24.01 -20.52 -3.45
N GLY A 224 -24.54 -19.99 -2.34
CA GLY A 224 -24.81 -20.76 -1.12
C GLY A 224 -23.61 -20.91 -0.17
N TYR A 225 -22.47 -20.28 -0.49
CA TYR A 225 -21.25 -20.29 0.31
C TYR A 225 -20.74 -18.87 0.56
N ALA A 226 -20.17 -18.67 1.74
CA ALA A 226 -19.59 -17.39 2.12
C ALA A 226 -18.35 -17.15 1.25
N SER A 227 -18.28 -15.96 0.65
CA SER A 227 -17.10 -15.55 -0.12
C SER A 227 -15.89 -15.43 0.80
N ARG A 228 -14.74 -15.88 0.31
CA ARG A 228 -13.48 -15.92 1.05
C ARG A 228 -12.39 -15.17 0.29
N VAL A 229 -11.64 -14.34 1.02
CA VAL A 229 -10.48 -13.62 0.48
C VAL A 229 -9.24 -14.08 1.22
N ASP A 230 -8.25 -14.62 0.50
CA ASP A 230 -6.95 -15.01 1.05
C ASP A 230 -5.84 -14.15 0.44
N SER A 231 -4.78 -13.93 1.22
CA SER A 231 -3.54 -13.30 0.74
C SER A 231 -2.45 -14.37 0.60
N LEU A 232 -1.83 -14.39 -0.57
CA LEU A 232 -0.82 -15.37 -0.96
C LEU A 232 0.50 -14.67 -1.20
N THR A 233 1.62 -15.31 -0.87
CA THR A 233 2.95 -14.86 -1.32
C THR A 233 3.49 -15.89 -2.30
N VAL A 234 3.72 -15.46 -3.54
CA VAL A 234 4.19 -16.29 -4.65
C VAL A 234 5.68 -16.04 -4.82
N PHE A 235 6.49 -17.11 -4.92
CA PHE A 235 7.94 -17.02 -5.11
C PHE A 235 8.32 -17.52 -6.51
N SER A 236 9.34 -16.91 -7.13
CA SER A 236 9.67 -16.99 -8.57
C SER A 236 10.15 -18.37 -9.11
N ASN A 237 9.92 -19.48 -8.40
CA ASN A 237 10.47 -20.79 -8.74
C ASN A 237 9.71 -22.00 -8.16
N GLU A 238 8.51 -21.81 -7.59
CA GLU A 238 7.76 -22.89 -6.96
C GLU A 238 6.28 -22.85 -7.38
N ALA A 239 5.80 -23.95 -7.96
CA ALA A 239 4.37 -24.10 -8.26
C ALA A 239 3.60 -24.14 -6.93
N LEU A 240 2.68 -23.18 -6.73
CA LEU A 240 1.96 -23.04 -5.48
C LEU A 240 0.66 -23.87 -5.53
N GLY A 241 0.57 -24.86 -4.64
CA GLY A 241 -0.64 -25.64 -4.39
C GLY A 241 -1.49 -25.02 -3.29
N LEU A 242 -2.77 -24.76 -3.56
CA LEU A 242 -3.71 -24.14 -2.62
C LEU A 242 -4.88 -25.03 -2.27
N GLU A 243 -5.24 -25.02 -0.99
CA GLU A 243 -6.51 -25.55 -0.52
C GLU A 243 -7.34 -24.40 0.03
N VAL A 244 -8.45 -24.09 -0.66
CA VAL A 244 -9.40 -23.07 -0.23
C VAL A 244 -10.62 -23.78 0.33
N VAL A 245 -11.03 -23.41 1.55
CA VAL A 245 -12.17 -24.03 2.21
C VAL A 245 -13.26 -22.97 2.40
N LEU A 246 -14.45 -23.23 1.84
CA LEU A 246 -15.62 -22.35 1.93
C LEU A 246 -16.63 -22.89 2.95
N ALA A 247 -17.15 -22.00 3.79
CA ALA A 247 -18.25 -22.30 4.69
C ALA A 247 -19.59 -21.99 4.00
N ASN A 248 -20.64 -22.75 4.31
CA ASN A 248 -21.98 -22.47 3.79
C ASN A 248 -22.46 -21.09 4.27
N GLU A 249 -23.01 -20.30 3.34
CA GLU A 249 -23.70 -19.05 3.63
C GLU A 249 -25.20 -19.35 3.72
N ALA A 250 -25.82 -19.06 4.86
CA ALA A 250 -27.26 -19.18 5.00
C ALA A 250 -27.90 -18.04 4.18
N ILE A 251 -28.27 -18.32 2.92
CA ILE A 251 -29.05 -17.38 2.11
C ILE A 251 -30.40 -17.17 2.82
N VAL A 252 -30.62 -15.98 3.39
CA VAL A 252 -31.96 -15.53 3.77
C VAL A 252 -32.61 -15.00 2.51
N LEU A 253 -33.45 -15.81 1.87
CA LEU A 253 -34.28 -15.32 0.77
C LEU A 253 -35.39 -14.42 1.32
N ASP A 254 -35.64 -13.30 0.64
CA ASP A 254 -36.78 -12.44 0.95
C ASP A 254 -38.09 -13.26 0.88
N PRO A 255 -38.93 -13.24 1.93
CA PRO A 255 -40.14 -14.04 1.94
C PRO A 255 -41.13 -13.53 0.89
N ILE A 256 -41.64 -14.43 0.05
CA ILE A 256 -42.87 -14.21 -0.71
C ILE A 256 -44.01 -14.01 0.29
N VAL A 257 -44.58 -12.80 0.30
CA VAL A 257 -45.72 -12.45 1.15
C VAL A 257 -47.00 -12.97 0.51
N VAL A 258 -47.50 -14.10 1.01
CA VAL A 258 -48.93 -14.47 0.88
C VAL A 258 -49.60 -14.10 2.20
N PRO A 259 -50.64 -13.24 2.22
CA PRO A 259 -51.28 -12.82 3.46
C PRO A 259 -52.10 -13.97 4.05
N GLY A 260 -51.46 -14.75 4.94
CA GLY A 260 -52.04 -15.84 5.71
C GLY A 260 -51.92 -15.59 7.21
N ARG A 261 -53.04 -15.66 7.92
CA ARG A 261 -53.27 -15.17 9.28
C ARG A 261 -52.86 -16.21 10.35
N ARG A 262 -51.91 -15.80 11.20
CA ARG A 262 -51.55 -16.21 12.59
C ARG A 262 -50.83 -17.55 12.90
N SER A 263 -49.74 -17.31 13.65
CA SER A 263 -49.20 -18.01 14.84
C SER A 263 -48.33 -19.27 14.65
N GLY A 264 -47.04 -19.10 14.95
CA GLY A 264 -46.18 -20.20 15.40
C GLY A 264 -44.70 -20.05 15.06
N VAL A 265 -43.98 -19.21 15.82
CA VAL A 265 -42.53 -19.27 16.10
C VAL A 265 -41.57 -19.18 14.89
N ALA A 266 -41.29 -17.95 14.45
CA ALA A 266 -40.14 -17.65 13.59
C ALA A 266 -38.88 -17.44 14.45
N ALA A 267 -37.80 -18.04 13.99
CA ALA A 267 -36.51 -18.18 14.64
C ALA A 267 -35.80 -16.85 14.92
N LEU A 268 -34.93 -16.91 15.93
CA LEU A 268 -34.13 -15.86 16.55
C LEU A 268 -33.10 -15.22 15.59
N ALA A 269 -33.58 -14.50 14.57
CA ALA A 269 -32.76 -13.56 13.81
C ALA A 269 -33.47 -12.20 13.82
N GLY A 270 -32.96 -11.31 14.66
CA GLY A 270 -33.43 -9.95 14.79
C GLY A 270 -33.86 -9.64 16.22
N VAL A 271 -33.22 -8.62 16.79
CA VAL A 271 -33.89 -7.70 17.68
C VAL A 271 -34.59 -8.41 18.85
N THR A 272 -33.82 -8.73 19.90
CA THR A 272 -34.37 -8.44 21.21
C THR A 272 -34.47 -6.92 21.28
N PRO A 273 -35.66 -6.32 21.47
CA PRO A 273 -35.74 -4.93 21.87
C PRO A 273 -34.94 -4.81 23.18
N GLY A 274 -33.73 -4.24 23.12
CA GLY A 274 -32.81 -4.12 24.24
C GLY A 274 -31.44 -4.81 24.10
N ALA A 275 -31.15 -5.54 23.02
CA ALA A 275 -29.77 -6.02 22.78
C ALA A 275 -28.86 -4.84 22.42
N ARG A 276 -27.83 -4.62 23.24
CA ARG A 276 -26.96 -3.46 23.15
C ARG A 276 -26.00 -3.60 21.97
N PHE A 277 -25.90 -2.54 21.15
CA PHE A 277 -24.85 -2.42 20.14
C PHE A 277 -23.63 -1.75 20.77
N ASP A 278 -22.63 -2.55 21.12
CA ASP A 278 -21.38 -2.07 21.72
C ASP A 278 -20.38 -1.66 20.64
N GLY A 279 -20.65 -0.56 19.94
CA GLY A 279 -19.86 -0.08 18.81
C GLY A 279 -20.42 1.20 18.19
N LEU A 280 -19.95 1.54 17.00
CA LEU A 280 -20.55 2.61 16.18
C LEU A 280 -21.01 2.04 14.83
N THR A 281 -22.28 2.27 14.51
CA THR A 281 -22.87 1.97 13.19
C THR A 281 -22.36 2.95 12.13
N ALA A 282 -22.57 2.65 10.84
CA ALA A 282 -22.15 3.53 9.74
C ALA A 282 -22.57 5.00 9.91
N ALA A 283 -23.85 5.25 10.21
CA ALA A 283 -24.34 6.61 10.42
C ALA A 283 -23.67 7.32 11.61
N GLN A 284 -23.32 6.58 12.67
CA GLN A 284 -22.63 7.15 13.82
C GLN A 284 -21.16 7.43 13.50
N VAL A 285 -20.48 6.54 12.79
CA VAL A 285 -19.09 6.76 12.35
C VAL A 285 -19.01 7.98 11.43
N ASP A 286 -19.92 8.14 10.48
CA ASP A 286 -19.97 9.32 9.59
C ASP A 286 -20.05 10.64 10.38
N SER A 287 -20.79 10.64 11.50
CA SER A 287 -20.94 11.83 12.35
C SER A 287 -19.77 12.10 13.31
N ILE A 288 -19.05 11.06 13.75
CA ILE A 288 -18.02 11.16 14.80
C ILE A 288 -16.61 11.20 14.21
N ALA A 289 -16.36 10.49 13.11
CA ALA A 289 -15.05 10.43 12.47
C ALA A 289 -14.43 11.81 12.17
N PRO A 290 -15.19 12.85 11.76
CA PRO A 290 -14.64 14.20 11.57
C PRO A 290 -14.21 14.91 12.87
N LEU A 291 -14.65 14.44 14.03
CA LEU A 291 -14.45 15.07 15.34
C LEU A 291 -13.26 14.49 16.13
N VAL A 292 -12.63 13.44 15.61
CA VAL A 292 -11.51 12.73 16.23
C VAL A 292 -10.32 12.66 15.28
N PHE A 293 -9.15 12.29 15.79
CA PHE A 293 -7.90 12.28 15.00
C PHE A 293 -7.43 10.87 14.62
N ASP A 294 -7.89 9.85 15.33
CA ASP A 294 -7.43 8.46 15.20
C ASP A 294 -8.54 7.46 15.56
N PHE A 295 -8.26 6.17 15.37
CA PHE A 295 -9.20 5.12 15.72
C PHE A 295 -9.46 5.04 17.22
N ALA A 296 -8.46 5.27 18.06
CA ALA A 296 -8.62 5.17 19.51
C ALA A 296 -9.64 6.22 20.03
N GLY A 297 -9.62 7.43 19.49
CA GLY A 297 -10.61 8.48 19.71
C GLY A 297 -12.00 8.07 19.24
N LEU A 298 -12.10 7.47 18.05
CA LEU A 298 -13.37 6.97 17.51
C LEU A 298 -13.95 5.84 18.38
N ALA A 299 -13.12 4.88 18.80
CA ALA A 299 -13.50 3.77 19.65
C ALA A 299 -13.92 4.23 21.06
N ARG A 300 -13.25 5.24 21.63
CA ARG A 300 -13.65 5.85 22.91
C ARG A 300 -15.04 6.52 22.82
N ALA A 301 -15.38 7.09 21.67
CA ALA A 301 -16.68 7.71 21.46
C ALA A 301 -17.86 6.71 21.50
N ALA A 302 -17.61 5.41 21.26
CA ALA A 302 -18.61 4.35 21.37
C ALA A 302 -19.12 4.11 22.81
N ARG A 303 -18.37 4.55 23.84
CA ARG A 303 -18.72 4.43 25.27
C ARG A 303 -19.13 3.02 25.70
N VAL A 304 -18.40 2.01 25.22
CA VAL A 304 -18.61 0.60 25.58
C VAL A 304 -18.15 0.34 27.03
N PRO A 305 -19.00 -0.18 27.93
CA PRO A 305 -18.64 -0.42 29.32
C PRO A 305 -17.70 -1.60 29.49
N GLY A 306 -16.77 -1.43 30.43
CA GLY A 306 -15.70 -2.40 30.65
C GLY A 306 -14.57 -2.30 29.63
N LEU A 307 -14.72 -1.50 28.56
CA LEU A 307 -13.67 -1.24 27.58
C LEU A 307 -12.63 -0.28 28.18
N THR A 308 -11.36 -0.67 28.11
CA THR A 308 -10.22 0.19 28.41
C THR A 308 -9.39 0.33 27.14
N ILE A 309 -9.17 1.58 26.70
CA ILE A 309 -8.35 1.90 25.52
C ILE A 309 -7.17 2.75 25.98
N THR A 310 -5.96 2.22 25.86
CA THR A 310 -4.72 2.90 26.24
C THR A 310 -3.76 2.92 25.07
N GLU A 311 -2.98 3.99 24.95
CA GLU A 311 -1.87 4.09 24.01
C GLU A 311 -0.58 3.96 24.82
N SER A 312 0.30 3.05 24.42
CA SER A 312 1.54 2.79 25.14
C SER A 312 2.61 2.23 24.21
N LEU A 313 3.87 2.27 24.66
CA LEU A 313 4.97 1.62 23.95
C LEU A 313 4.90 0.12 24.18
N LEU A 314 4.61 -0.63 23.11
CA LEU A 314 4.51 -2.08 23.08
C LEU A 314 5.67 -2.65 22.26
N PRO A 315 6.22 -3.83 22.63
CA PRO A 315 7.24 -4.48 21.83
C PRO A 315 6.63 -4.99 20.52
N ASN A 316 7.22 -4.62 19.39
CA ASN A 316 6.83 -5.14 18.08
C ASN A 316 7.38 -6.55 17.82
N ALA A 317 7.10 -7.14 16.65
CA ALA A 317 7.61 -8.46 16.26
C ALA A 317 9.14 -8.63 16.39
N PHE A 318 9.91 -7.54 16.37
CA PHE A 318 11.37 -7.53 16.53
C PHE A 318 11.84 -7.20 17.95
N GLY A 319 10.91 -7.03 18.91
CA GLY A 319 11.19 -6.70 20.30
C GLY A 319 11.49 -5.21 20.56
N ASN A 320 11.38 -4.35 19.54
CA ASN A 320 11.60 -2.91 19.69
C ASN A 320 10.32 -2.23 20.21
N PRO A 321 10.41 -1.25 21.14
CA PRO A 321 9.25 -0.51 21.61
C PRO A 321 8.69 0.39 20.49
N GLN A 322 7.41 0.23 20.18
CA GLN A 322 6.66 1.01 19.20
C GLN A 322 5.34 1.47 19.82
N LEU A 323 4.88 2.67 19.45
CA LEU A 323 3.60 3.18 19.92
C LEU A 323 2.46 2.33 19.34
N GLY A 324 1.57 1.85 20.20
CA GLY A 324 0.43 1.03 19.79
C GLY A 324 -0.79 1.28 20.66
N VAL A 325 -1.95 0.85 20.15
CA VAL A 325 -3.24 0.93 20.85
C VAL A 325 -3.52 -0.40 21.54
N CYS A 326 -3.71 -0.36 22.85
CA CYS A 326 -4.16 -1.48 23.64
C CYS A 326 -5.65 -1.34 23.98
N ILE A 327 -6.45 -2.32 23.58
CA ILE A 327 -7.88 -2.39 23.87
C ILE A 327 -8.17 -3.66 24.68
N GLU A 328 -8.70 -3.47 25.88
CA GLU A 328 -9.00 -4.56 26.81
C GLU A 328 -10.46 -4.50 27.24
N MET A 329 -11.13 -5.66 27.21
CA MET A 329 -12.47 -5.83 27.76
C MET A 329 -12.35 -6.38 29.18
N ARG A 330 -12.56 -5.50 30.16
CA ARG A 330 -12.45 -5.74 31.60
C ARG A 330 -10.98 -5.88 32.05
N ARG A 331 -10.61 -5.23 33.17
CA ARG A 331 -9.24 -5.28 33.70
C ARG A 331 -8.87 -6.71 34.12
N SER A 332 -8.30 -7.49 33.22
CA SER A 332 -7.41 -8.57 33.61
C SER A 332 -6.06 -7.92 33.96
N ARG A 333 -5.89 -7.52 35.22
CA ARG A 333 -4.55 -7.13 35.70
C ARG A 333 -3.69 -8.38 35.65
N ASN A 334 -2.80 -8.44 34.67
CA ASN A 334 -1.76 -9.45 34.67
C ASN A 334 -0.83 -9.20 35.86
N ALA A 335 -0.93 -10.03 36.90
CA ALA A 335 -0.23 -9.84 38.17
C ALA A 335 1.30 -9.85 38.02
N THR A 336 1.82 -10.40 36.92
CA THR A 336 3.25 -10.51 36.63
C THR A 336 3.79 -9.42 35.69
N ASN A 337 2.95 -8.73 34.92
CA ASN A 337 3.37 -7.62 34.06
C ASN A 337 2.27 -6.56 33.97
N PRO A 338 2.36 -5.46 34.75
CA PRO A 338 1.38 -4.37 34.74
C PRO A 338 1.21 -3.67 33.38
N ASN A 339 2.18 -3.84 32.47
CA ASN A 339 2.20 -3.24 31.14
C ASN A 339 1.83 -4.24 30.03
N ALA A 340 1.48 -5.49 30.36
CA ALA A 340 1.04 -6.45 29.37
C ALA A 340 -0.37 -6.09 28.90
N CYS A 341 -0.52 -5.84 27.60
CA CYS A 341 -1.81 -5.64 26.96
C CYS A 341 -2.52 -6.98 26.76
N ASN A 342 -3.60 -7.25 27.50
CA ASN A 342 -4.48 -8.39 27.24
C ASN A 342 -5.48 -8.03 26.14
N MET A 343 -4.94 -7.86 24.93
CA MET A 343 -5.64 -7.34 23.78
C MET A 343 -6.87 -8.20 23.42
N VAL A 344 -7.96 -7.53 23.03
CA VAL A 344 -9.04 -8.16 22.25
C VAL A 344 -8.49 -8.69 20.93
N GLU A 345 -9.08 -9.74 20.38
CA GLU A 345 -8.82 -10.10 18.99
C GLU A 345 -9.40 -8.99 18.09
N VAL A 346 -8.65 -8.56 17.08
CA VAL A 346 -9.12 -7.56 16.11
C VAL A 346 -9.33 -8.25 14.77
N ARG A 347 -10.48 -7.99 14.16
CA ARG A 347 -10.79 -8.45 12.82
C ARG A 347 -11.16 -7.29 11.92
N LEU A 348 -10.54 -7.26 10.75
CA LEU A 348 -10.84 -6.30 9.69
C LEU A 348 -11.56 -7.05 8.58
N ASN A 349 -12.82 -6.68 8.29
CA ASN A 349 -13.66 -7.37 7.32
C ASN A 349 -13.64 -8.90 7.54
N ASP A 350 -13.87 -9.31 8.80
CA ASP A 350 -13.85 -10.69 9.30
C ASP A 350 -12.50 -11.44 9.26
N GLY A 351 -11.45 -10.85 8.68
CA GLY A 351 -10.09 -11.38 8.67
C GLY A 351 -9.31 -11.05 9.95
N PRO A 352 -8.55 -11.99 10.55
CA PRO A 352 -7.78 -11.72 11.76
C PRO A 352 -6.60 -10.79 11.48
N VAL A 353 -6.34 -9.86 12.40
CA VAL A 353 -5.19 -8.94 12.33
C VAL A 353 -4.04 -9.51 13.16
N PRO A 354 -2.86 -9.82 12.57
CA PRO A 354 -1.74 -10.47 13.27
C PRO A 354 -1.07 -9.58 14.34
N GLU A 355 -1.07 -8.26 14.14
CA GLU A 355 -0.51 -7.27 15.08
C GLU A 355 -1.52 -6.17 15.38
N PRO A 356 -2.57 -6.47 16.16
CA PRO A 356 -3.71 -5.59 16.34
C PRO A 356 -3.33 -4.22 16.92
N SER A 357 -2.39 -4.17 17.86
CA SER A 357 -2.03 -2.93 18.52
C SER A 357 -1.38 -1.89 17.60
N PHE A 358 -0.52 -2.32 16.69
CA PHE A 358 0.12 -1.42 15.71
C PHE A 358 -0.81 -1.14 14.54
N PHE A 359 -1.55 -2.15 14.08
CA PHE A 359 -2.57 -1.95 13.06
C PHE A 359 -3.60 -0.88 13.45
N LEU A 360 -4.13 -0.94 14.67
CA LEU A 360 -5.10 0.05 15.15
C LEU A 360 -4.50 1.44 15.35
N PHE A 361 -3.18 1.54 15.54
CA PHE A 361 -2.48 2.81 15.63
C PHE A 361 -2.35 3.48 14.26
N ASP A 362 -2.02 2.69 13.22
CA ASP A 362 -1.87 3.18 11.84
C ASP A 362 -3.19 3.23 11.07
N LEU A 363 -4.27 2.63 11.60
CA LEU A 363 -5.57 2.57 10.96
C LEU A 363 -6.17 3.98 10.82
N ASN A 364 -6.39 4.40 9.57
CA ASN A 364 -7.12 5.61 9.27
C ASN A 364 -8.60 5.46 9.66
N HIS A 365 -9.00 6.19 10.70
CA HIS A 365 -10.36 6.18 11.24
C HIS A 365 -11.42 6.65 10.23
N ARG A 366 -11.02 7.35 9.16
CA ARG A 366 -11.92 7.80 8.09
C ARG A 366 -12.26 6.72 7.08
N ASP A 367 -11.54 5.60 7.07
CA ASP A 367 -11.82 4.49 6.16
C ASP A 367 -12.78 3.46 6.79
N ILE A 368 -13.12 3.66 8.07
CA ILE A 368 -14.01 2.77 8.82
C ILE A 368 -15.45 3.06 8.46
N LYS A 369 -16.15 2.04 7.97
CA LYS A 369 -17.60 2.04 7.78
C LYS A 369 -18.29 1.86 9.11
N GLU A 370 -18.00 0.80 9.85
CA GLU A 370 -18.56 0.54 11.18
C GLU A 370 -17.64 -0.34 12.02
N PHE A 371 -17.85 -0.37 13.33
CA PHE A 371 -17.16 -1.34 14.18
C PHE A 371 -18.02 -1.75 15.37
N ARG A 372 -17.74 -2.94 15.89
CA ARG A 372 -18.42 -3.52 17.04
C ARG A 372 -17.45 -4.27 17.94
N PHE A 373 -17.61 -4.06 19.23
CA PHE A 373 -17.01 -4.89 20.28
C PHE A 373 -17.97 -6.00 20.66
N LEU A 374 -17.42 -7.20 20.79
CA LEU A 374 -18.08 -8.36 21.36
C LEU A 374 -17.43 -8.65 22.70
N THR A 375 -18.27 -8.81 23.72
CA THR A 375 -17.81 -9.22 25.04
C THR A 375 -17.16 -10.61 24.96
N PRO A 376 -16.26 -10.98 25.88
CA PRO A 376 -15.69 -12.33 25.93
C PRO A 376 -16.73 -13.46 25.86
N LEU A 377 -17.93 -13.24 26.41
CA LEU A 377 -19.02 -14.21 26.36
C LEU A 377 -19.60 -14.36 24.95
N GLU A 378 -19.90 -13.24 24.28
CA GLU A 378 -20.42 -13.25 22.90
C GLU A 378 -19.35 -13.74 21.92
N ALA A 379 -18.12 -13.27 22.10
CA ALA A 379 -16.98 -13.63 21.29
C ALA A 379 -16.61 -15.11 21.45
N GLY A 380 -16.67 -15.67 22.66
CA GLY A 380 -16.43 -17.10 22.90
C GLY A 380 -17.44 -18.00 22.19
N LEU A 381 -18.68 -17.57 22.04
CA LEU A 381 -19.70 -18.31 21.28
C LEU A 381 -19.45 -18.29 19.77
N MET A 382 -18.87 -17.22 19.23
CA MET A 382 -18.64 -17.05 17.79
C MET A 382 -17.25 -17.48 17.33
N TYR A 383 -16.22 -17.27 18.15
CA TYR A 383 -14.81 -17.39 17.81
C TYR A 383 -14.03 -18.35 18.71
N GLY A 384 -14.71 -19.03 19.64
CA GLY A 384 -14.10 -19.98 20.57
C GLY A 384 -13.00 -19.33 21.41
N ASP A 385 -11.90 -20.04 21.62
CA ASP A 385 -10.78 -19.60 22.45
C ASP A 385 -10.12 -18.29 21.98
N ARG A 386 -10.22 -17.96 20.68
CA ARG A 386 -9.68 -16.69 20.15
C ARG A 386 -10.47 -15.47 20.62
N GLY A 387 -11.75 -15.67 20.96
CA GLY A 387 -12.61 -14.67 21.55
C GLY A 387 -12.51 -14.55 23.07
N ALA A 388 -11.58 -15.26 23.73
CA ALA A 388 -11.50 -15.31 25.19
C ALA A 388 -11.30 -13.93 25.86
N ASN A 389 -10.66 -12.98 25.17
CA ASN A 389 -10.48 -11.61 25.64
C ASN A 389 -11.51 -10.62 25.07
N GLY A 390 -12.47 -11.09 24.28
CA GLY A 390 -13.37 -10.28 23.47
C GLY A 390 -12.84 -10.07 22.05
N VAL A 391 -13.70 -9.57 21.16
CA VAL A 391 -13.38 -9.34 19.74
C VAL A 391 -13.82 -7.94 19.32
N LEU A 392 -12.95 -7.24 18.59
CA LEU A 392 -13.26 -6.01 17.87
C LEU A 392 -13.41 -6.33 16.39
N LEU A 393 -14.62 -6.17 15.87
CA LEU A 393 -14.94 -6.27 14.45
C LEU A 393 -14.90 -4.87 13.85
N ILE A 394 -14.09 -4.68 12.81
CA ILE A 394 -13.99 -3.43 12.05
C ILE A 394 -14.35 -3.73 10.61
N TYR A 395 -15.28 -2.97 10.05
CA TYR A 395 -15.62 -3.00 8.64
C TYR A 395 -15.23 -1.68 7.99
N THR A 396 -14.53 -1.73 6.86
CA THR A 396 -14.09 -0.54 6.11
C THR A 396 -15.02 -0.25 4.93
N ARG A 397 -14.92 0.97 4.39
CA ARG A 397 -15.67 1.41 3.20
C ARG A 397 -15.15 0.76 1.92
#